data_AF-A0A847SPM5-F1
#
_entry.id   AF-A0A847SPM5-F1
#
_cell.length_a   1.000
_cell.length_b   1.000
_cell.length_c   1.000
_cell.angle_alpha   90.00
_cell.angle_beta   90.00
_cell.angle_gamma   90.00
#
_symmetry.space_group_name_H-M   'P 1'
#
loop_
_entity.id
_entity.type
_entity.pdbx_description
1 polymer ?
#
loop_
_entity_poly.entity_id
_entity_poly.type
_entity_poly.pdbx_seq_one_letter_code
_entity_poly.pdbx_strand_id
1 'polypeptide(L)'
;MALDMVEFQKDVLDLEERCQRSRASHFIDANRWTNANWWLGVFSIVLGALGGTATASTAGGGSDALVIPFAVGFSFLAGVIGAVVSFLKPEEKASAHKRAGDGWSILADKFFKLARTDISLKQPDELSKMLDDLIAEKQRVTEASPVISQKARVGVSDKNSKDLRASTFQVGKVTGRIKQI
;
A
#
# COMPACT_ATOMS: atom_id res chain seq x y z
N MET A 1 -26.91 -30.26 -1.96
CA MET A 1 -25.96 -30.08 -3.08
C MET A 1 -25.87 -28.63 -3.54
N ALA A 2 -26.96 -27.96 -3.96
CA ALA A 2 -26.88 -26.53 -4.35
C ALA A 2 -26.53 -25.56 -3.19
N LEU A 3 -27.05 -25.81 -1.98
CA LEU A 3 -26.75 -25.00 -0.78
C LEU A 3 -25.26 -25.03 -0.40
N ASP A 4 -24.63 -26.20 -0.52
CA ASP A 4 -23.20 -26.42 -0.25
C ASP A 4 -22.29 -25.69 -1.25
N MET A 5 -22.70 -25.63 -2.53
CA MET A 5 -21.94 -24.91 -3.56
C MET A 5 -22.00 -23.39 -3.40
N VAL A 6 -23.15 -22.84 -2.99
CA VAL A 6 -23.28 -21.40 -2.70
C VAL A 6 -22.43 -21.03 -1.48
N GLU A 7 -22.39 -21.88 -0.47
CA GLU A 7 -21.56 -21.69 0.72
C GLU A 7 -20.06 -21.70 0.38
N PHE A 8 -19.61 -22.68 -0.41
CA PHE A 8 -18.23 -22.72 -0.91
C PHE A 8 -17.84 -21.46 -1.69
N GLN A 9 -18.69 -21.03 -2.64
CA GLN A 9 -18.41 -19.82 -3.43
C GLN A 9 -18.30 -18.58 -2.55
N LYS A 10 -19.17 -18.46 -1.56
CA LYS A 10 -19.14 -17.35 -0.60
C LYS A 10 -17.85 -17.34 0.21
N ASP A 11 -17.38 -18.50 0.67
CA ASP A 11 -16.13 -18.62 1.44
C ASP A 11 -14.90 -18.24 0.59
N VAL A 12 -14.85 -18.71 -0.66
CA VAL A 12 -13.79 -18.32 -1.61
C VAL A 12 -13.82 -16.82 -1.89
N LEU A 13 -14.99 -16.21 -2.02
CA LEU A 13 -15.13 -14.77 -2.22
C LEU A 13 -14.73 -13.96 -0.98
N ASP A 14 -15.03 -14.43 0.24
CA ASP A 14 -14.53 -13.77 1.45
C ASP A 14 -13.00 -13.84 1.55
N LEU A 15 -12.40 -14.96 1.12
CA LEU A 15 -10.94 -15.08 1.02
C LEU A 15 -10.34 -14.14 -0.03
N GLU A 16 -10.99 -14.00 -1.18
CA GLU A 16 -10.63 -13.02 -2.22
C GLU A 16 -10.65 -11.60 -1.65
N GLU A 17 -11.73 -11.22 -0.96
CA GLU A 17 -11.87 -9.89 -0.39
C GLU A 17 -10.78 -9.61 0.66
N ARG A 18 -10.45 -10.60 1.51
CA ARG A 18 -9.34 -10.49 2.47
C ARG A 18 -7.99 -10.29 1.76
N CYS A 19 -7.77 -10.94 0.61
CA CYS A 19 -6.57 -10.74 -0.21
C CYS A 19 -6.54 -9.32 -0.80
N GLN A 20 -7.67 -8.81 -1.31
CA GLN A 20 -7.77 -7.44 -1.83
C GLN A 20 -7.53 -6.40 -0.74
N ARG A 21 -8.05 -6.60 0.47
CA ARG A 21 -7.79 -5.70 1.61
C ARG A 21 -6.30 -5.68 1.96
N SER A 22 -5.65 -6.84 1.98
CA SER A 22 -4.21 -6.96 2.27
C SER A 22 -3.38 -6.29 1.18
N ARG A 23 -3.70 -6.53 -0.09
CA ARG A 23 -3.13 -5.84 -1.25
C ARG A 23 -3.21 -4.32 -1.08
N ALA A 24 -4.40 -3.79 -0.81
CA ALA A 24 -4.62 -2.35 -0.69
C ALA A 24 -3.78 -1.74 0.44
N SER A 25 -3.67 -2.44 1.58
CA SER A 25 -2.82 -1.97 2.68
C SER A 25 -1.34 -1.94 2.30
N HIS A 26 -0.84 -2.93 1.56
CA HIS A 26 0.54 -2.94 1.05
C HIS A 26 0.80 -1.75 0.11
N PHE A 27 -0.11 -1.44 -0.81
CA PHE A 27 0.04 -0.27 -1.69
C PHE A 27 0.00 1.06 -0.94
N ILE A 28 -0.80 1.18 0.12
CA ILE A 28 -0.82 2.38 0.97
C ILE A 28 0.54 2.58 1.67
N ASP A 29 1.11 1.52 2.25
CA ASP A 29 2.43 1.60 2.88
C ASP A 29 3.55 1.85 1.85
N ALA A 30 3.48 1.22 0.67
CA ALA A 30 4.40 1.49 -0.42
C ALA A 30 4.38 2.97 -0.83
N ASN A 31 3.19 3.56 -0.96
CA ASN A 31 3.05 4.96 -1.31
C ASN A 31 3.60 5.88 -0.20
N ARG A 32 3.36 5.54 1.07
CA ARG A 32 3.93 6.30 2.20
C ARG A 32 5.45 6.31 2.17
N TRP A 33 6.08 5.16 1.93
CA TRP A 33 7.54 5.06 1.84
C TRP A 33 8.09 5.74 0.58
N THR A 34 7.38 5.68 -0.55
CA THR A 34 7.72 6.41 -1.77
C THR A 34 7.73 7.92 -1.52
N ASN A 35 6.68 8.44 -0.87
CA ASN A 35 6.57 9.86 -0.54
C ASN A 35 7.64 10.29 0.47
N ALA A 36 7.95 9.45 1.46
CA ALA A 36 9.01 9.72 2.42
C ALA A 36 10.38 9.79 1.72
N ASN A 37 10.69 8.86 0.80
CA ASN A 37 11.92 8.90 0.01
C ASN A 37 12.02 10.19 -0.80
N TRP A 38 10.94 10.54 -1.52
CA TRP A 38 10.92 11.73 -2.36
C TRP A 38 11.11 13.01 -1.55
N TRP A 39 10.35 13.19 -0.46
CA TRP A 39 10.48 14.36 0.39
C TRP A 39 11.86 14.49 1.02
N LEU A 40 12.38 13.42 1.63
CA LEU A 40 13.69 13.45 2.29
C LEU A 40 14.83 13.66 1.28
N GLY A 41 14.78 12.98 0.14
CA GLY A 41 15.78 13.13 -0.92
C GLY A 41 15.81 14.55 -1.50
N VAL A 42 14.64 15.09 -1.87
CA VAL A 42 14.54 16.45 -2.43
C VAL A 42 15.01 17.49 -1.40
N PHE A 43 14.57 17.39 -0.14
CA PHE A 43 15.01 18.33 0.89
C PHE A 43 16.52 18.26 1.14
N SER A 44 17.10 17.06 1.21
CA SER A 44 18.54 16.89 1.40
C SER A 44 19.32 17.57 0.27
N ILE A 45 18.91 17.38 -0.98
CA ILE A 45 19.57 17.99 -2.15
C ILE A 45 19.43 19.52 -2.11
N VAL A 46 18.24 20.06 -1.85
CA VAL A 46 18.00 21.51 -1.82
C VAL A 46 18.81 22.16 -0.70
N LEU A 47 18.79 21.60 0.51
CA LEU A 47 19.54 22.13 1.65
C LEU A 47 21.05 22.03 1.42
N GLY A 48 21.52 20.93 0.84
CA GLY A 48 22.93 20.73 0.51
C GLY A 48 23.41 21.72 -0.55
N ALA A 49 22.59 21.98 -1.58
CA ALA A 49 22.89 22.96 -2.62
C ALA A 49 22.92 24.38 -2.05
N LEU A 50 21.95 24.77 -1.21
CA LEU A 50 21.91 26.09 -0.57
C LEU A 50 23.10 26.28 0.37
N GLY A 51 23.38 25.28 1.21
CA GLY A 51 24.51 25.29 2.13
C GLY A 51 25.84 25.38 1.39
N GLY A 52 26.07 24.50 0.42
CA GLY A 52 27.29 24.47 -0.38
C GLY A 52 27.51 25.75 -1.20
N THR A 53 26.45 26.29 -1.81
CA THR A 53 26.53 27.55 -2.56
C THR A 53 26.85 28.73 -1.65
N ALA A 54 26.24 28.80 -0.47
CA ALA A 54 26.50 29.84 0.52
C ALA A 54 27.90 29.73 1.15
N THR A 55 28.43 28.51 1.35
CA THR A 55 29.82 28.30 1.75
C THR A 55 30.79 28.72 0.65
N ALA A 56 30.49 28.42 -0.62
CA ALA A 56 31.33 28.83 -1.74
C ALA A 56 31.36 30.36 -1.93
N SER A 57 30.23 31.05 -1.76
CA SER A 57 30.16 32.51 -1.89
C SER A 57 30.91 33.25 -0.77
N THR A 58 30.84 32.74 0.47
CA THR A 58 31.58 33.30 1.61
C THR A 58 33.08 33.06 1.51
N ALA A 59 33.51 31.92 0.95
CA ALA A 59 34.93 31.64 0.70
C ALA A 59 35.57 32.58 -0.36
N GLY A 60 34.77 33.18 -1.24
CA GLY A 60 35.21 34.13 -2.27
C GLY A 60 35.37 35.59 -1.81
N GLY A 61 35.27 35.88 -0.51
CA GLY A 61 35.46 37.22 0.06
C GLY A 61 34.17 37.98 0.41
N GLY A 62 32.99 37.42 0.08
CA GLY A 62 31.68 37.95 0.50
C GLY A 62 31.42 37.65 1.98
N SER A 63 31.92 38.51 2.86
CA SER A 63 31.99 38.25 4.31
C SER A 63 30.75 38.77 5.06
N ASP A 64 29.55 38.29 4.72
CA ASP A 64 28.39 38.52 5.59
C ASP A 64 28.45 37.52 6.76
N ALA A 65 28.85 38.00 7.94
CA ALA A 65 28.95 37.20 9.16
C ALA A 65 27.64 36.48 9.54
N LEU A 66 26.50 36.97 9.03
CA LEU A 66 25.19 36.34 9.20
C LEU A 66 24.96 35.14 8.27
N VAL A 67 25.64 35.03 7.12
CA VAL A 67 25.38 33.97 6.11
C VAL A 67 26.10 32.65 6.44
N ILE A 68 27.28 32.74 7.07
CA ILE A 68 28.11 31.58 7.47
C ILE A 68 27.35 30.57 8.36
N PRO A 69 26.69 30.97 9.46
CA PRO A 69 25.99 30.01 10.33
C PRO A 69 24.83 29.30 9.62
N PHE A 70 24.11 29.98 8.72
CA PHE A 70 23.04 29.35 7.93
C PHE A 70 23.60 28.36 6.90
N ALA A 71 24.71 28.70 6.23
CA ALA A 71 25.35 27.81 5.26
C ALA A 71 25.80 26.47 5.89
N VAL A 72 26.44 26.56 7.06
CA VAL A 72 26.86 25.39 7.84
C VAL A 72 25.64 24.60 8.33
N GLY A 73 24.62 25.29 8.85
CA GLY A 73 23.39 24.66 9.33
C GLY A 73 22.67 23.87 8.24
N PHE A 74 22.51 24.44 7.04
CA PHE A 74 21.87 23.76 5.91
C PHE A 74 22.68 22.57 5.40
N SER A 75 24.00 22.71 5.29
CA SER A 75 24.88 21.61 4.87
C SER A 75 24.86 20.46 5.87
N PHE A 76 24.89 20.76 7.17
CA PHE A 76 24.79 19.75 8.23
C PHE A 76 23.43 19.04 8.19
N LEU A 77 22.33 19.79 8.10
CA LEU A 77 20.99 19.22 8.05
C LEU A 77 20.79 18.35 6.80
N ALA A 78 21.31 18.77 5.65
CA ALA A 78 21.33 17.99 4.43
C ALA A 78 22.03 16.64 4.62
N GLY A 79 23.19 16.65 5.28
CA GLY A 79 23.95 15.45 5.61
C GLY A 79 23.19 14.51 6.57
N VAL A 80 22.54 15.06 7.61
CA VAL A 80 21.71 14.28 8.54
C VAL A 80 20.54 13.62 7.81
N ILE A 81 19.84 14.35 6.94
CA ILE A 81 18.73 13.79 6.16
C ILE A 81 19.25 12.69 5.21
N GLY A 82 20.40 12.91 4.56
CA GLY A 82 21.04 11.91 3.70
C GLY A 82 21.41 10.63 4.46
N ALA A 83 21.95 10.77 5.68
CA ALA A 83 22.23 9.63 6.56
C ALA A 83 20.93 8.88 6.94
N VAL A 84 19.87 9.61 7.30
CA VAL A 84 18.56 9.01 7.60
C VAL A 84 18.03 8.21 6.40
N VAL A 85 18.11 8.75 5.17
CA VAL A 85 17.69 8.02 3.96
C VAL A 85 18.51 6.74 3.78
N SER A 86 19.83 6.81 4.00
CA SER A 86 20.75 5.68 3.84
C SER A 86 20.49 4.55 4.84
N PHE A 87 20.16 4.87 6.09
CA PHE A 87 19.82 3.88 7.11
C PHE A 87 18.39 3.36 6.98
N LEU A 88 17.43 4.27 6.71
CA LEU A 88 16.01 3.93 6.70
C LEU A 88 15.59 3.19 5.43
N LYS A 89 16.35 3.36 4.34
CA LYS A 89 16.17 2.73 3.02
C LYS A 89 14.70 2.76 2.56
N PRO A 90 14.09 3.95 2.50
CA PRO A 90 12.66 4.08 2.24
C PRO A 90 12.26 3.53 0.86
N GLU A 91 13.14 3.63 -0.15
CA GLU A 91 12.91 3.04 -1.47
C GLU A 91 12.83 1.51 -1.43
N GLU A 92 13.75 0.84 -0.73
CA GLU A 92 13.73 -0.62 -0.58
C GLU A 92 12.43 -1.08 0.11
N LYS A 93 12.00 -0.36 1.16
CA LYS A 93 10.73 -0.64 1.85
C LYS A 93 9.54 -0.43 0.92
N ALA A 94 9.52 0.66 0.15
CA ALA A 94 8.45 0.90 -0.83
C ALA A 94 8.38 -0.22 -1.86
N SER A 95 9.52 -0.65 -2.40
CA SER A 95 9.61 -1.74 -3.37
C SER A 95 9.13 -3.07 -2.77
N ALA A 96 9.53 -3.39 -1.55
CA ALA A 96 9.09 -4.61 -0.85
C ALA A 96 7.56 -4.64 -0.66
N HIS A 97 6.96 -3.52 -0.24
CA HIS A 97 5.51 -3.44 -0.12
C HIS A 97 4.79 -3.50 -1.48
N LYS A 98 5.34 -2.92 -2.56
CA LYS A 98 4.77 -3.07 -3.92
C LYS A 98 4.76 -4.52 -4.37
N ARG A 99 5.91 -5.20 -4.27
CA ARG A 99 6.03 -6.63 -4.64
C ARG A 99 5.07 -7.52 -3.86
N ALA A 100 4.95 -7.28 -2.55
CA ALA A 100 3.95 -7.99 -1.74
C ALA A 100 2.53 -7.70 -2.22
N GLY A 101 2.20 -6.43 -2.50
CA GLY A 101 0.91 -6.03 -3.08
C GLY A 101 0.60 -6.73 -4.41
N ASP A 102 1.59 -6.89 -5.28
CA ASP A 102 1.45 -7.62 -6.54
C ASP A 102 1.21 -9.12 -6.30
N GLY A 103 1.92 -9.73 -5.34
CA GLY A 103 1.66 -11.12 -4.92
C GLY A 103 0.23 -11.32 -4.43
N TRP A 104 -0.27 -10.41 -3.59
CA TRP A 104 -1.66 -10.42 -3.13
C TRP A 104 -2.67 -10.17 -4.26
N SER A 105 -2.33 -9.39 -5.30
CA SER A 105 -3.15 -9.23 -6.50
C SER A 105 -3.35 -10.55 -7.23
N ILE A 106 -2.24 -11.22 -7.55
CA ILE A 106 -2.26 -12.48 -8.30
C ILE A 106 -3.08 -13.52 -7.54
N LEU A 107 -2.93 -13.56 -6.21
CA LEU A 107 -3.67 -14.48 -5.37
C LEU A 107 -5.19 -14.17 -5.32
N ALA A 108 -5.57 -12.90 -5.22
CA ALA A 108 -6.97 -12.49 -5.29
C ALA A 108 -7.60 -12.89 -6.64
N ASP A 109 -6.88 -12.67 -7.74
CA ASP A 109 -7.34 -13.06 -9.08
C ASP A 109 -7.53 -14.58 -9.20
N LYS A 110 -6.67 -15.39 -8.55
CA LYS A 110 -6.80 -16.86 -8.48
C LYS A 110 -8.04 -17.29 -7.69
N PHE A 111 -8.30 -16.68 -6.53
CA PHE A 111 -9.52 -16.96 -5.74
C PHE A 111 -10.78 -16.55 -6.50
N PHE A 112 -10.77 -15.38 -7.14
CA PHE A 112 -11.87 -14.93 -7.98
C PHE A 112 -12.17 -15.90 -9.13
N LYS A 113 -11.12 -16.39 -9.79
CA LYS A 113 -11.25 -17.40 -10.85
C LYS A 113 -11.81 -18.71 -10.32
N LEU A 114 -11.40 -19.15 -9.14
CA LEU A 114 -11.94 -20.35 -8.49
C LEU A 114 -13.43 -20.19 -8.16
N ALA A 115 -13.83 -19.06 -7.58
CA ALA A 115 -15.23 -18.78 -7.25
C ALA A 115 -16.17 -18.79 -8.46
N ARG A 116 -15.67 -18.37 -9.63
CA ARG A 116 -16.42 -18.32 -10.89
C ARG A 116 -16.32 -19.59 -11.74
N THR A 117 -15.45 -20.54 -11.37
CA THR A 117 -15.35 -21.80 -12.10
C THR A 117 -16.64 -22.58 -11.88
N ASP A 118 -17.15 -23.23 -12.94
CA ASP A 118 -18.36 -24.05 -12.84
C ASP A 118 -18.07 -25.28 -11.97
N ILE A 119 -18.53 -25.21 -10.72
CA ILE A 119 -18.30 -26.24 -9.70
C ILE A 119 -19.08 -27.52 -10.03
N SER A 120 -20.18 -27.40 -10.80
CA SER A 120 -21.02 -28.55 -11.18
C SER A 120 -20.29 -29.56 -12.07
N LEU A 121 -19.19 -29.14 -12.71
CA LEU A 121 -18.37 -29.96 -13.60
C LEU A 121 -17.16 -30.61 -12.90
N LYS A 122 -16.87 -30.23 -11.65
CA LYS A 122 -15.69 -30.70 -10.91
C LYS A 122 -16.10 -31.61 -9.76
N GLN A 123 -15.24 -32.60 -9.49
CA GLN A 123 -15.42 -33.44 -8.30
C GLN A 123 -15.09 -32.64 -7.04
N PRO A 124 -15.85 -32.84 -5.93
CA PRO A 124 -15.60 -32.14 -4.66
C PRO A 124 -14.14 -32.24 -4.17
N ASP A 125 -13.51 -33.41 -4.34
CA ASP A 125 -12.12 -33.64 -3.93
C ASP A 125 -11.11 -32.78 -4.73
N GLU A 126 -11.38 -32.55 -6.01
CA GLU A 126 -10.55 -31.70 -6.86
C GLU A 126 -10.67 -30.23 -6.43
N LEU A 127 -11.87 -29.80 -6.07
CA LEU A 127 -12.15 -28.44 -5.62
C LEU A 127 -11.50 -28.15 -4.26
N SER A 128 -11.58 -29.08 -3.31
CA SER A 128 -10.90 -28.99 -2.02
C SER A 128 -9.40 -28.87 -2.21
N LYS A 129 -8.81 -29.71 -3.06
CA LYS A 129 -7.38 -29.67 -3.34
C LYS A 129 -6.94 -28.33 -3.95
N MET A 130 -7.71 -27.80 -4.91
CA MET A 130 -7.43 -26.47 -5.49
C MET A 130 -7.48 -25.37 -4.43
N LEU A 131 -8.43 -25.43 -3.50
CA LEU A 131 -8.53 -24.46 -2.41
C LEU A 131 -7.34 -24.59 -1.46
N ASP A 132 -6.97 -25.81 -1.07
CA ASP A 132 -5.82 -26.07 -0.18
C ASP A 132 -4.51 -25.56 -0.80
N ASP A 133 -4.31 -25.77 -2.11
CA ASP A 133 -3.15 -25.25 -2.84
C ASP A 133 -3.10 -23.70 -2.81
N LEU A 134 -4.25 -23.02 -2.96
CA LEU A 134 -4.33 -21.56 -2.85
C LEU A 134 -4.12 -21.06 -1.42
N ILE A 135 -4.59 -21.80 -0.41
CA ILE A 135 -4.34 -21.47 1.00
C ILE A 135 -2.85 -21.62 1.32
N ALA A 136 -2.20 -22.67 0.81
CA ALA A 136 -0.75 -22.85 0.96
C ALA A 136 0.03 -21.72 0.26
N GLU A 137 -0.39 -21.31 -0.94
CA GLU A 137 0.20 -20.15 -1.63
C GLU A 137 -0.01 -18.86 -0.84
N LYS A 138 -1.21 -18.63 -0.29
CA LYS A 138 -1.52 -17.50 0.59
C LYS A 138 -0.58 -17.42 1.78
N GLN A 139 -0.30 -18.54 2.42
CA GLN A 139 0.63 -18.60 3.55
C GLN A 139 2.04 -18.20 3.12
N ARG A 140 2.54 -18.71 1.99
CA ARG A 140 3.84 -18.31 1.45
C ARG A 140 3.92 -16.81 1.13
N VAL A 141 2.88 -16.25 0.52
CA VAL A 141 2.81 -14.80 0.24
C VAL A 141 2.80 -14.00 1.53
N THR A 142 2.10 -14.49 2.56
CA THR A 142 2.05 -13.86 3.89
C THR A 142 3.43 -13.85 4.55
N GLU A 143 4.13 -14.98 4.53
CA GLU A 143 5.47 -15.14 5.11
C GLU A 143 6.51 -14.28 4.38
N ALA A 144 6.41 -14.14 3.06
CA ALA A 144 7.29 -13.28 2.27
C ALA A 144 6.93 -11.79 2.36
N SER A 145 5.76 -11.45 2.90
CA SER A 145 5.27 -10.07 2.95
C SER A 145 5.87 -9.29 4.13
N PRO A 146 6.31 -8.03 3.92
CA PRO A 146 6.71 -7.16 5.02
C PRO A 146 5.51 -6.83 5.92
N VAL A 147 5.78 -6.52 7.19
CA VAL A 147 4.74 -6.17 8.16
C VAL A 147 4.02 -4.89 7.75
N ILE A 148 2.70 -4.99 7.58
CA ILE A 148 1.82 -3.86 7.27
C ILE A 148 1.62 -2.99 8.52
N SER A 149 1.75 -1.68 8.36
CA SER A 149 1.52 -0.72 9.44
C SER A 149 0.03 -0.60 9.82
N GLN A 150 -0.23 -0.31 11.10
CA GLN A 150 -1.60 -0.11 11.59
C GLN A 150 -2.35 0.98 10.81
N LYS A 151 -1.67 2.08 10.45
CA LYS A 151 -2.25 3.18 9.67
C LYS A 151 -2.74 2.71 8.30
N ALA A 152 -2.00 1.83 7.64
CA ALA A 152 -2.41 1.27 6.34
C ALA A 152 -3.61 0.33 6.48
N ARG A 153 -3.67 -0.47 7.55
CA ARG A 153 -4.82 -1.35 7.85
C ARG A 153 -6.11 -0.55 8.08
N VAL A 154 -6.04 0.46 8.96
CA VAL A 154 -7.17 1.34 9.25
C VAL A 154 -7.57 2.14 8.00
N GLY A 155 -6.59 2.63 7.23
CA GLY A 155 -6.85 3.38 6.00
C GLY A 155 -7.65 2.58 4.94
N VAL A 156 -7.47 1.26 4.86
CA VAL A 156 -8.31 0.40 4.00
C VAL A 156 -9.71 0.24 4.57
N SER A 157 -9.83 -0.01 5.87
CA SER A 157 -11.12 -0.14 6.56
C SER A 157 -11.98 1.11 6.41
N ASP A 158 -11.37 2.29 6.57
CA ASP A 158 -12.05 3.57 6.44
C ASP A 158 -12.53 3.82 5.01
N LYS A 159 -11.72 3.50 3.99
CA LYS A 159 -12.13 3.59 2.59
C LYS A 159 -13.33 2.69 2.30
N ASN A 160 -13.25 1.42 2.71
CA ASN A 160 -14.34 0.46 2.50
C ASN A 160 -15.64 0.94 3.20
N SER A 161 -15.55 1.46 4.42
CA SER A 161 -16.71 2.02 5.14
C SER A 161 -17.35 3.22 4.43
N LYS A 162 -16.55 4.07 3.76
CA LYS A 162 -17.04 5.20 2.98
C LYS A 162 -17.74 4.75 1.71
N ASP A 163 -17.19 3.75 1.02
CA ASP A 163 -17.78 3.19 -0.19
C ASP A 163 -19.12 2.49 0.11
N LEU A 164 -19.20 1.76 1.22
CA LEU A 164 -20.44 1.16 1.75
C LEU A 164 -21.50 2.23 2.09
N ARG A 165 -21.09 3.32 2.73
CA ARG A 165 -21.98 4.47 3.03
C ARG A 165 -22.46 5.16 1.76
N ALA A 166 -21.59 5.33 0.76
CA ALA A 166 -21.94 5.94 -0.52
C ALA A 166 -22.92 5.08 -1.31
N SER A 167 -22.73 3.75 -1.33
CA SER A 167 -23.66 2.81 -1.96
C SER A 167 -25.04 2.79 -1.30
N THR A 168 -25.08 2.73 0.04
CA THR A 168 -26.34 2.79 0.82
C THR A 168 -27.09 4.09 0.58
N PHE A 169 -26.38 5.21 0.48
CA PHE A 169 -26.98 6.51 0.19
C PHE A 169 -27.56 6.60 -1.23
N GLN A 170 -26.92 5.98 -2.23
CA GLN A 170 -27.45 5.91 -3.59
C GLN A 170 -28.69 5.01 -3.67
N VAL A 171 -28.69 3.86 -2.99
CA VAL A 171 -29.86 2.96 -2.91
C VAL A 171 -31.03 3.68 -2.24
N GLY A 172 -30.80 4.38 -1.12
CA GLY A 172 -31.83 5.16 -0.42
C GLY A 172 -32.44 6.28 -1.28
N LYS A 173 -31.65 6.95 -2.12
CA LYS A 173 -32.15 7.96 -3.09
C LYS A 173 -33.02 7.34 -4.18
N VAL A 174 -32.68 6.14 -4.66
CA VAL A 174 -33.46 5.43 -5.69
C VAL A 174 -34.78 4.93 -5.09
N THR A 175 -34.77 4.34 -3.89
CA THR A 175 -35.98 3.85 -3.22
C THR A 175 -36.90 5.00 -2.78
N GLY A 176 -36.36 6.13 -2.34
CA GLY A 176 -37.14 7.32 -2.01
C GLY A 176 -37.84 7.96 -3.23
N ARG A 177 -37.28 7.79 -4.43
CA ARG A 177 -37.86 8.31 -5.68
C ARG A 177 -39.00 7.43 -6.22
N ILE A 178 -39.00 6.14 -5.89
CA ILE A 178 -40.07 5.18 -6.28
C ILE A 178 -41.31 5.33 -5.38
N LYS A 179 -41.16 5.82 -4.14
CA LYS A 179 -42.28 6.06 -3.21
C LYS A 179 -43.06 7.37 -3.47
N GLN A 180 -42.68 8.14 -4.48
CA GLN A 180 -43.25 9.45 -4.82
C GLN A 180 -43.98 9.43 -6.18
N ILE A 181 -44.23 8.23 -6.74
CA ILE A 181 -45.02 7.97 -7.95
C ILE A 181 -46.19 7.10 -7.54
#